data_AF-A0A6P1A167-F1
#
_entry.id   AF-A0A6P1A167-F1
#
_cell.length_a   1.000
_cell.length_b   1.000
_cell.length_c   1.000
_cell.angle_alpha   90.00
_cell.angle_beta   90.00
_cell.angle_gamma   90.00
#
_symmetry.space_group_name_H-M   'P 1'
#
loop_
_entity.id
_entity.type
_entity.pdbx_description
1 polymer ?
#
loop_
_entity_poly.entity_id
_entity_poly.type
_entity_poly.pdbx_seq_one_letter_code
_entity_poly.pdbx_strand_id
1 'polypeptide(L)' 'MTSPIKQFVLKPIVFSAALFTVLTIPLAWFGSRPLNIQVQEEPVFDGKLM' A
#
# COMPACT_ATOMS: atom_id res chain seq x y z
N MET A 1 6.03 12.33 -32.97
CA MET A 1 5.60 10.91 -32.81
C MET A 1 5.93 10.46 -31.40
N THR A 2 4.96 10.02 -30.62
CA THR A 2 5.20 9.52 -29.26
C THR A 2 5.73 8.09 -29.33
N SER A 3 6.84 7.80 -28.65
CA SER A 3 7.39 6.44 -28.62
C SER A 3 6.34 5.44 -28.12
N PRO A 4 6.07 4.33 -28.84
CA PRO A 4 5.14 3.29 -28.40
C PRO A 4 5.48 2.73 -27.01
N ILE A 5 6.78 2.61 -26.68
CA ILE A 5 7.24 2.20 -25.35
C ILE A 5 6.78 3.18 -24.28
N LYS A 6 6.86 4.48 -24.55
CA LYS A 6 6.39 5.52 -23.62
C LYS A 6 4.90 5.41 -23.36
N GLN A 7 4.11 5.12 -24.39
CA GLN A 7 2.65 5.08 -24.30
C GLN A 7 2.12 3.79 -23.68
N PHE A 8 2.65 2.63 -24.09
CA PHE A 8 2.06 1.33 -23.77
C PHE A 8 2.79 0.59 -22.64
N VAL A 9 4.00 1.03 -22.28
CA VAL A 9 4.79 0.37 -21.23
C VAL A 9 5.01 1.31 -20.06
N LEU A 10 5.65 2.46 -20.30
CA LEU A 10 6.03 3.37 -19.21
C LEU A 10 4.83 4.01 -18.51
N LYS A 11 3.83 4.50 -19.26
CA LYS A 11 2.64 5.12 -18.66
C LYS A 11 1.89 4.17 -17.72
N PRO A 12 1.53 2.94 -18.12
CA PRO A 12 0.90 1.99 -17.21
C PRO A 12 1.77 1.66 -15.99
N ILE A 13 3.07 1.42 -16.18
CA ILE A 13 3.98 1.10 -15.06
C ILE A 13 4.03 2.22 -14.03
N VAL A 14 4.20 3.47 -14.48
CA VAL A 14 4.25 4.63 -13.59
C VAL A 14 2.93 4.80 -12.86
N PHE A 15 1.81 4.65 -13.56
CA PHE A 15 0.48 4.73 -12.94
C PHE A 15 0.27 3.64 -11.88
N SER A 16 0.58 2.38 -12.20
CA SER A 16 0.46 1.26 -11.26
C SER A 16 1.39 1.42 -10.06
N ALA A 17 2.63 1.85 -10.26
CA ALA A 17 3.57 2.11 -9.17
C ALA A 17 3.10 3.24 -8.26
N ALA A 18 2.58 4.33 -8.84
CA ALA A 18 2.02 5.43 -8.07
C ALA A 18 0.80 4.97 -7.25
N LEU A 19 -0.13 4.22 -7.87
CA LEU A 19 -1.31 3.71 -7.19
C LEU A 19 -0.94 2.76 -6.05
N PHE A 20 -0.01 1.83 -6.30
CA PHE A 20 0.48 0.91 -5.29
C PHE A 20 1.10 1.66 -4.12
N THR A 21 1.97 2.64 -4.40
CA THR A 21 2.60 3.46 -3.37
C THR A 21 1.58 4.18 -2.49
N VAL A 22 0.56 4.81 -3.10
CA VAL A 22 -0.49 5.52 -2.35
C VAL A 22 -1.27 4.56 -1.44
N LEU A 23 -1.56 3.35 -1.92
CA LEU A 23 -2.30 2.36 -1.15
C LEU A 23 -1.45 1.70 -0.06
N THR A 24 -0.12 1.65 -0.22
CA THR A 24 0.78 1.02 0.76
C THR A 24 1.36 2.00 1.78
N ILE A 25 1.38 3.31 1.52
CA ILE A 25 1.86 4.31 2.48
C ILE A 25 1.15 4.21 3.84
N PRO A 26 -0.20 4.13 3.92
CA PRO A 26 -0.88 3.97 5.19
C PRO A 26 -0.41 2.70 5.92
N LEU A 27 -0.31 1.57 5.20
CA LEU A 27 0.14 0.31 5.79
C LEU A 27 1.59 0.41 6.31
N ALA A 28 2.50 1.02 5.56
CA ALA A 28 3.88 1.23 5.99
C ALA A 28 3.97 2.15 7.22
N TRP A 29 3.11 3.16 7.31
CA TRP A 29 3.08 4.09 8.44
C TRP A 29 2.46 3.47 9.69
N PHE A 30 1.32 2.80 9.56
CA PHE A 30 0.57 2.22 10.69
C PHE A 30 1.10 0.85 11.10
N GLY A 31 1.67 0.08 10.20
CA GLY A 31 2.21 -1.25 10.50
C GLY A 31 3.39 -1.23 11.46
N SER A 32 4.22 -0.18 11.39
CA SER A 32 5.32 0.03 12.34
C SER A 32 4.87 0.35 13.78
N ARG A 33 3.59 0.71 13.95
CA ARG A 33 2.99 1.03 15.26
C ARG A 33 2.36 -0.22 15.88
N PRO A 34 2.34 -0.32 17.22
CA PRO A 34 1.55 -1.35 17.88
C PRO A 34 0.07 -1.13 17.55
N LEU A 35 -0.56 -2.18 17.04
CA LEU A 35 -1.97 -2.24 16.68
C LEU A 35 -2.67 -3.21 17.62
N ASN A 36 -3.75 -2.72 18.22
CA ASN A 36 -4.66 -3.52 19.02
C ASN A 36 -5.92 -3.73 18.19
N ILE A 37 -6.14 -4.95 17.70
CA ILE A 37 -7.32 -5.32 16.92
C ILE A 37 -8.29 -6.01 17.88
N GLN A 38 -9.48 -5.44 18.01
CA GLN A 38 -10.55 -5.96 18.85
C GLN A 38 -11.71 -6.41 17.96
N VAL A 39 -12.22 -7.61 18.23
CA VAL A 39 -13.40 -8.16 17.56
C VAL A 39 -14.42 -8.44 18.66
N GLN A 40 -15.60 -7.82 18.57
CA GLN A 40 -16.62 -7.93 19.62
C GLN A 40 -16.06 -7.60 21.01
N GLU A 41 -15.23 -6.55 21.09
CA GLU A 41 -14.58 -6.07 22.33
C GLU A 41 -13.55 -7.02 22.94
N GLU A 42 -13.29 -8.19 22.32
CA GLU A 42 -12.19 -9.08 22.70
C GLU A 42 -10.92 -8.75 21.89
N PRO A 43 -9.75 -8.57 22.54
CA PRO A 43 -8.49 -8.35 21.84
C PRO A 43 -8.05 -9.64 21.12
N VAL A 44 -8.01 -9.59 19.79
CA VAL A 44 -7.60 -10.73 18.94
C VAL A 44 -6.15 -10.61 18.50
N PHE A 45 -5.62 -9.39 18.45
CA PHE A 45 -4.22 -9.14 18.09
C PHE A 45 -3.68 -7.93 18.85
N ASP A 46 -2.50 -8.09 19.44
CA ASP A 46 -1.71 -7.02 20.05
C ASP A 46 -0.25 -7.19 19.59
N GLY A 47 0.18 -6.31 18.68
CA GLY A 47 1.48 -6.45 18.03
C GLY A 47 1.68 -5.47 16.89
N LYS A 48 2.69 -5.69 16.04
CA LYS A 48 2.99 -4.86 14.87
C LYS A 48 2.71 -5.63 13.59
N LEU A 49 2.10 -4.97 12.60
CA LEU A 49 1.97 -5.51 11.24
C LEU A 49 3.24 -5.06 10.49
N MET A 50 4.25 -5.94 10.40
CA MET A 50 5.57 -5.63 9.84
C MET A 50 5.54 -4.77 8.58
#